data_AF-A0A5C3M7W1-F1
#
_entry.id   AF-A0A5C3M7W1-F1
#
_cell.length_a   1.000
_cell.length_b   1.000
_cell.length_c   1.000
_cell.angle_alpha   90.00
_cell.angle_beta   90.00
_cell.angle_gamma   90.00
#
_symmetry.space_group_name_H-M   'P 1'
#
loop_
_entity.id
_entity.type
_entity.pdbx_description
1 polymer ?
#
loop_
_entity_poly.entity_id
_entity_poly.type
_entity_poly.pdbx_seq_one_letter_code
_entity_poly.pdbx_strand_id
1 'polypeptide(L)' 'WTEAEKLQVEVMEKTQQLLGPAHPHALTSMNNLASTYWNQGRWTEAEKLQVEVMEKIQ' A
#
# COMPACT_ATOMS: atom_id res chain seq x y z
N TRP A 1 -14.81 2.00 -4.71
CA TRP A 1 -13.53 1.63 -4.09
C TRP A 1 -12.99 0.28 -4.56
N THR A 2 -13.82 -0.74 -4.79
CA THR A 2 -13.37 -2.10 -5.14
C THR A 2 -12.45 -2.19 -6.37
N GLU A 3 -12.76 -1.53 -7.49
CA GLU A 3 -11.88 -1.56 -8.67
C GLU A 3 -10.59 -0.75 -8.46
N ALA A 4 -10.66 0.37 -7.74
CA ALA A 4 -9.49 1.16 -7.38
C ALA A 4 -8.55 0.39 -6.43
N GLU A 5 -9.10 -0.35 -5.47
CA GLU A 5 -8.35 -1.22 -4.57
C GLU A 5 -7.61 -2.32 -5.34
N LYS A 6 -8.30 -3.05 -6.22
CA LYS A 6 -7.67 -4.10 -7.04
C LYS A 6 -6.49 -3.54 -7.85
N LEU A 7 -6.69 -2.39 -8.49
CA LEU A 7 -5.62 -1.73 -9.24
C LEU A 7 -4.46 -1.31 -8.34
N GLN A 8 -4.74 -0.78 -7.15
CA GLN A 8 -3.71 -0.38 -6.19
C GLN A 8 -2.91 -1.58 -5.66
N VAL A 9 -3.56 -2.73 -5.42
CA VAL A 9 -2.87 -3.98 -5.06
C VAL A 9 -1.92 -4.40 -6.17
N GLU A 10 -2.38 -4.45 -7.42
CA GLU A 10 -1.54 -4.83 -8.56
C GLU A 10 -0.36 -3.86 -8.77
N VAL A 11 -0.60 -2.55 -8.64
CA VAL A 11 0.44 -1.53 -8.72
C VAL A 11 1.45 -1.71 -7.58
N MET A 12 1.00 -1.92 -6.35
CA MET A 12 1.87 -2.14 -5.20
C MET A 12 2.79 -3.34 -5.42
N GLU A 13 2.25 -4.49 -5.78
CA GLU A 13 3.01 -5.72 -6.02
C GLU A 13 4.04 -5.55 -7.15
N LYS A 14 3.62 -4.99 -8.29
CA LYS A 14 4.53 -4.73 -9.43
C LYS A 14 5.63 -3.74 -9.07
N THR A 15 5.31 -2.68 -8.34
CA THR A 15 6.30 -1.67 -7.95
C THR A 15 7.32 -2.24 -6.96
N GLN A 16 6.88 -3.06 -6.01
CA GLN A 16 7.77 -3.77 -5.09
C GLN A 16 8.69 -4.75 -5.83
N GLN A 17 8.18 -5.49 -6.82
CA GLN A 17 8.99 -6.41 -7.63
C GLN A 17 10.02 -5.69 -8.51
N LEU A 18 9.64 -4.56 -9.12
CA LEU A 18 10.49 -3.85 -10.09
C LEU A 18 11.50 -2.91 -9.44
N LEU A 19 11.09 -2.18 -8.38
CA LEU A 19 11.90 -1.12 -7.78
C LEU A 19 12.43 -1.48 -6.39
N GLY A 20 11.91 -2.57 -5.81
CA GLY A 20 12.22 -2.98 -4.44
C GLY A 20 11.23 -2.42 -3.41
N PRO A 21 11.12 -3.08 -2.24
CA PRO A 21 10.09 -2.77 -1.25
C PRO A 21 10.28 -1.42 -0.54
N ALA A 22 11.51 -0.92 -0.42
CA ALA A 22 11.81 0.37 0.22
C ALA A 22 11.82 1.55 -0.77
N HIS A 23 11.56 1.31 -2.06
CA HIS A 23 11.56 2.39 -3.05
C HIS A 23 10.42 3.39 -2.77
N PRO A 24 10.63 4.71 -2.89
CA PRO A 24 9.59 5.72 -2.61
C PRO A 24 8.26 5.47 -3.32
N HIS A 25 8.29 5.00 -4.58
CA HIS A 25 7.08 4.62 -5.31
C HIS A 25 6.36 3.39 -4.74
N ALA A 26 7.09 2.40 -4.21
CA ALA A 26 6.48 1.25 -3.54
C ALA A 26 5.83 1.67 -2.21
N LEU A 27 6.49 2.56 -1.44
CA LEU A 27 5.92 3.11 -0.22
C LEU A 27 4.67 3.97 -0.50
N THR A 28 4.71 4.76 -1.57
CA THR A 28 3.57 5.59 -2.00
C THR A 28 2.37 4.73 -2.42
N SER A 29 2.59 3.64 -3.15
CA SER A 29 1.49 2.74 -3.56
C SER A 29 0.88 1.99 -2.37
N MET A 30 1.69 1.56 -1.40
CA MET A 30 1.21 0.99 -0.13
C MET A 30 0.35 2.00 0.66
N ASN A 31 0.78 3.26 0.75
CA ASN A 31 0.03 4.31 1.45
C ASN A 31 -1.31 4.65 0.77
N ASN A 32 -1.35 4.60 -0.56
CA ASN A 32 -2.59 4.78 -1.32
C ASN A 32 -3.59 3.63 -1.06
N LEU A 33 -3.09 2.39 -1.00
CA LEU A 33 -3.91 1.22 -0.68
C LEU A 33 -4.45 1.28 0.77
N ALA A 34 -3.61 1.68 1.72
CA ALA A 34 -4.03 1.91 3.11
C ALA A 34 -5.14 2.97 3.21
N SER A 35 -5.01 4.07 2.47
CA SER A 35 -6.03 5.13 2.42
C SER A 35 -7.36 4.62 1.83
N THR A 36 -7.30 3.75 0.83
CA THR A 36 -8.51 3.09 0.27
C THR A 36 -9.17 2.18 1.30
N TYR A 37 -8.41 1.39 2.07
CA TYR A 37 -8.96 0.59 3.16
C TYR A 37 -9.58 1.43 4.26
N TRP A 38 -8.94 2.55 4.62
CA TRP A 38 -9.47 3.53 5.57
C TRP A 38 -10.85 4.03 5.10
N ASN A 39 -10.98 4.44 3.84
CA ASN A 39 -12.25 4.90 3.26
C ASN A 39 -13.34 3.82 3.15
N GLN A 40 -12.97 2.55 3.21
CA GLN A 40 -13.90 1.41 3.25
C GLN A 40 -14.27 0.97 4.67
N GLY A 41 -13.69 1.59 5.71
CA GLY A 41 -13.86 1.17 7.11
C GLY A 41 -13.05 -0.07 7.49
N ARG A 42 -12.08 -0.47 6.65
CA ARG A 42 -11.19 -1.62 6.86
C ARG A 42 -9.91 -1.18 7.59
N TRP A 43 -10.10 -0.72 8.82
CA TRP A 43 -9.05 -0.06 9.60
C TRP A 43 -7.85 -0.96 9.90
N THR A 44 -8.10 -2.25 10.18
CA THR A 44 -7.05 -3.22 10.50
C THR A 44 -6.10 -3.44 9.33
N GLU A 45 -6.63 -3.57 8.11
CA GLU A 45 -5.81 -3.72 6.90
C GLU A 45 -5.06 -2.43 6.55
N ALA A 46 -5.68 -1.27 6.78
CA ALA A 46 -5.01 0.02 6.62
C ALA A 46 -3.82 0.16 7.58
N GLU A 47 -4.03 -0.14 8.87
CA GLU A 47 -2.99 -0.08 9.90
C GLU A 47 -1.84 -1.03 9.58
N LYS A 48 -2.13 -2.27 9.18
CA LYS A 48 -1.11 -3.25 8.80
C LYS A 48 -0.19 -2.72 7.68
N LEU A 49 -0.77 -2.14 6.64
CA LEU A 49 0.01 -1.53 5.55
C LEU A 49 0.82 -0.33 6.03
N GLN A 50 0.26 0.51 6.91
CA GLN A 50 0.94 1.67 7.46
C GLN A 50 2.17 1.27 8.31
N VAL A 51 2.05 0.21 9.11
CA VAL A 51 3.16 -0.35 9.89
C VAL A 51 4.26 -0.86 8.96
N GLU A 52 3.90 -1.61 7.93
CA GLU A 52 4.87 -2.13 6.94
C GLU A 52 5.61 -0.99 6.22
N VAL A 53 4.93 0.13 5.92
CA VAL A 53 5.58 1.33 5.36
C VAL A 53 6.60 1.92 6.34
N MET A 54 6.26 2.02 7.63
CA MET A 54 7.15 2.57 8.65
C MET A 54 8.39 1.70 8.87
N GLU A 55 8.24 0.38 8.85
CA GLU A 55 9.36 -0.57 8.97
C GLU A 55 10.33 -0.48 7.80
N LYS A 56 9.83 -0.21 6.59
CA LYS A 56 10.65 -0.11 5.37
C LYS A 56 11.35 1.24 5.18
N ILE A 57 10.96 2.25 5.95
CA ILE A 57 11.60 3.57 5.97
C ILE A 57 12.83 3.59 6.88
N GLN A 58 12.92 2.67 7.85
CA GLN A 58 14.06 2.52 8.77
C GLN A 58 15.26 1.84 8.11
#